data_AF-A0A534S6T9-F1
#
_entry.id   AF-A0A534S6T9-F1
#
_cell.length_a   1.000
_cell.length_b   1.000
_cell.length_c   1.000
_cell.angle_alpha   90.00
_cell.angle_beta   90.00
_cell.angle_gamma   90.00
#
_symmetry.space_group_name_H-M   'P 1'
#
loop_
_entity.id
_entity.type
_entity.pdbx_description
1 polymer ?
#
loop_
_entity_poly.entity_id
_entity_poly.type
_entity_poly.pdbx_seq_one_letter_code
_entity_poly.pdbx_strand_id
1 'polypeptide(L)'
;MTPHAEQRGPFPAFPYPLIDRVLEVEPGVRAVGSKLVSANEPYFVGHFPGAPVLPGVLVCEALVQLGAYLDEDAEDLRLLTVDRARFRRPAVPGDALRLEVTRRAPGSPSQLRGVVSVGTALVAEVDFSAARPAGPRIHPTAVVAGGAELGADVTIGPYAVIGRHVRMGAGCRIGPHAVVDGHTTLGAGTRIFPFASVGSIPQDLKYRGEPSTLELGEANIVRETGRGCLFMVNAHVGHDCRLGDHVIVSPGAALGGHVTVEDHAIIGGLVGVHQFVRIGESALCAAGAMVSMDVPPYCVAAGDRARLHGLNVVGLRRRGFTPAALATLKRAYRMLFQAPGTRRDAVTRTREALGHVPEVARLLEFVQASQRGVCR
;
A
#
# COMPACT_ATOMS: atom_id res chain seq x y z
N MET A 1 -31.30 -38.93 -22.80
CA MET A 1 -31.86 -37.77 -22.09
C MET A 1 -30.77 -37.20 -21.19
N THR A 2 -30.08 -36.19 -21.69
CA THR A 2 -29.12 -35.38 -20.94
C THR A 2 -29.92 -34.49 -19.97
N PRO A 3 -29.57 -34.38 -18.68
CA PRO A 3 -30.22 -33.42 -17.81
C PRO A 3 -29.84 -32.02 -18.30
N HIS A 4 -30.86 -31.20 -18.56
CA HIS A 4 -30.69 -29.78 -18.84
C HIS A 4 -29.93 -29.13 -17.68
N ALA A 5 -28.67 -28.75 -17.93
CA ALA A 5 -28.02 -27.75 -17.11
C ALA A 5 -28.79 -26.44 -17.32
N GLU A 6 -29.58 -26.04 -16.34
CA GLU A 6 -30.11 -24.69 -16.28
C GLU A 6 -28.92 -23.72 -16.32
N GLN A 7 -28.78 -23.02 -17.45
CA GLN A 7 -27.91 -21.85 -17.54
C GLN A 7 -28.46 -20.82 -16.56
N ARG A 8 -27.86 -20.73 -15.36
CA ARG A 8 -28.03 -19.59 -14.48
C ARG A 8 -27.52 -18.37 -15.26
N GLY A 9 -28.44 -17.55 -15.73
CA GLY A 9 -28.13 -16.24 -16.33
C GLY A 9 -27.33 -15.35 -15.36
N PRO A 10 -26.91 -14.16 -15.79
CA PRO A 10 -26.02 -13.30 -15.01
C PRO A 10 -26.81 -12.68 -13.84
N PHE A 11 -27.01 -13.42 -12.77
CA PHE A 11 -27.35 -12.84 -11.49
C PHE A 11 -26.11 -12.05 -11.03
N PRO A 12 -26.21 -10.72 -10.82
CA PRO A 12 -25.07 -9.97 -10.32
C PRO A 12 -24.54 -10.56 -9.00
N ALA A 13 -23.24 -10.45 -8.75
CA ALA A 13 -22.64 -11.02 -7.54
C ALA A 13 -23.22 -10.33 -6.30
N PHE A 14 -23.70 -11.13 -5.34
CA PHE A 14 -24.13 -10.66 -4.03
C PHE A 14 -22.91 -10.20 -3.20
N PRO A 15 -23.00 -9.10 -2.43
CA PRO A 15 -24.17 -8.23 -2.26
C PRO A 15 -24.38 -7.26 -3.43
N TYR A 16 -25.65 -7.13 -3.89
CA TYR A 16 -26.06 -6.10 -4.84
C TYR A 16 -25.96 -4.72 -4.18
N PRO A 17 -25.46 -3.66 -4.84
CA PRO A 17 -25.60 -2.30 -4.32
C PRO A 17 -27.09 -1.94 -4.28
N LEU A 18 -27.63 -1.75 -3.07
CA LEU A 18 -29.04 -1.44 -2.83
C LEU A 18 -29.29 0.05 -2.61
N ILE A 19 -28.26 0.79 -2.18
CA ILE A 19 -28.33 2.25 -2.01
C ILE A 19 -28.06 2.93 -3.35
N ASP A 20 -28.98 3.78 -3.80
CA ASP A 20 -28.84 4.54 -5.05
C ASP A 20 -28.00 5.80 -4.87
N ARG A 21 -28.06 6.41 -3.68
CA ARG A 21 -27.33 7.65 -3.37
C ARG A 21 -27.07 7.81 -1.88
N VAL A 22 -25.87 8.24 -1.53
CA VAL A 22 -25.55 8.78 -0.20
C VAL A 22 -25.80 10.30 -0.23
N LEU A 23 -26.58 10.78 0.72
CA LEU A 23 -27.04 12.17 0.79
C LEU A 23 -26.24 12.99 1.79
N GLU A 24 -26.00 12.43 2.99
CA GLU A 24 -25.29 13.10 4.08
C GLU A 24 -24.46 12.05 4.84
N VAL A 25 -23.24 12.41 5.24
CA VAL A 25 -22.40 11.59 6.13
C VAL A 25 -21.78 12.49 7.19
N GLU A 26 -22.01 12.13 8.44
CA GLU A 26 -21.30 12.60 9.62
C GLU A 26 -20.49 11.40 10.17
N PRO A 27 -19.19 11.31 9.84
CA PRO A 27 -18.37 10.16 10.17
C PRO A 27 -18.45 9.79 11.66
N GLY A 28 -18.61 8.50 11.95
CA GLY A 28 -18.77 8.00 13.32
C GLY A 28 -20.14 8.25 13.94
N VAL A 29 -21.02 9.05 13.34
CA VAL A 29 -22.28 9.50 13.96
C VAL A 29 -23.51 9.07 13.17
N ARG A 30 -23.64 9.54 11.92
CA ARG A 30 -24.86 9.41 11.13
C ARG A 30 -24.59 9.36 9.63
N ALA A 31 -25.30 8.48 8.92
CA ALA A 31 -25.30 8.44 7.46
C ALA A 31 -26.73 8.42 6.95
N VAL A 32 -26.98 9.16 5.87
CA VAL A 32 -28.28 9.27 5.22
C VAL A 32 -28.12 8.92 3.75
N GLY A 33 -28.99 8.05 3.24
CA GLY A 33 -29.02 7.67 1.84
C GLY A 33 -30.44 7.53 1.30
N SER A 34 -30.54 7.21 0.02
CA SER A 34 -31.81 6.89 -0.62
C SER A 34 -31.75 5.57 -1.37
N LYS A 35 -32.90 4.86 -1.35
CA LYS A 35 -33.17 3.72 -2.22
C LYS A 35 -34.46 3.95 -3.00
N LEU A 36 -34.38 3.93 -4.32
CA LEU A 36 -35.52 3.92 -5.22
C LEU A 36 -35.98 2.47 -5.40
N VAL A 37 -37.27 2.23 -5.18
CA VAL A 37 -37.87 0.91 -5.38
C VAL A 37 -38.41 0.85 -6.81
N SER A 38 -37.71 0.14 -7.68
CA SER A 38 -38.10 0.02 -9.09
C SER A 38 -38.84 -1.29 -9.34
N ALA A 39 -39.91 -1.26 -10.13
CA ALA A 39 -40.63 -2.48 -10.54
C ALA A 39 -39.74 -3.46 -11.32
N ASN A 40 -38.62 -2.97 -11.89
CA ASN A 40 -37.69 -3.76 -12.68
C ASN A 40 -36.62 -4.48 -11.84
N GLU A 41 -36.66 -4.39 -10.50
CA GLU A 41 -35.70 -5.10 -9.67
C GLU A 41 -35.91 -6.62 -9.75
N PRO A 42 -34.84 -7.42 -9.88
CA PRO A 42 -34.92 -8.84 -10.28
C PRO A 42 -35.66 -9.72 -9.28
N TYR A 43 -35.71 -9.32 -8.01
CA TYR A 43 -36.38 -10.06 -6.94
C TYR A 43 -37.90 -9.91 -6.94
N PHE A 44 -38.48 -8.93 -7.65
CA PHE A 44 -39.95 -8.80 -7.74
C PHE A 44 -40.60 -9.87 -8.61
N VAL A 45 -39.86 -10.49 -9.53
CA VAL A 45 -40.38 -11.55 -10.41
C VAL A 45 -40.85 -12.77 -9.62
N GLY A 46 -40.28 -13.02 -8.43
CA GLY A 46 -40.64 -14.15 -7.56
C GLY A 46 -41.24 -13.77 -6.20
N HIS A 47 -41.24 -12.48 -5.81
CA HIS A 47 -41.67 -12.03 -4.48
C HIS A 47 -43.06 -11.39 -4.53
N PHE A 48 -44.09 -12.18 -4.16
CA PHE A 48 -45.53 -11.85 -4.19
C PHE A 48 -46.05 -11.46 -5.60
N PRO A 49 -46.32 -12.45 -6.48
CA PRO A 49 -46.88 -12.20 -7.81
C PRO A 49 -48.17 -11.38 -7.75
N GLY A 50 -48.21 -10.26 -8.48
CA GLY A 50 -49.36 -9.34 -8.51
C GLY A 50 -49.41 -8.28 -7.39
N ALA A 51 -48.53 -8.37 -6.39
CA ALA A 51 -48.43 -7.41 -5.29
C ALA A 51 -46.94 -7.20 -4.88
N PRO A 52 -46.13 -6.55 -5.74
CA PRO A 52 -44.70 -6.43 -5.52
C PRO A 52 -44.40 -5.61 -4.27
N VAL A 53 -43.75 -6.24 -3.28
CA VAL A 53 -43.28 -5.61 -2.03
C VAL A 53 -41.78 -5.83 -1.87
N LEU A 54 -40.99 -4.80 -1.59
CA LEU A 54 -39.56 -4.94 -1.35
C LEU A 54 -39.37 -5.80 -0.09
N PRO A 55 -38.67 -6.95 -0.18
CA PRO A 55 -38.44 -7.81 0.98
C PRO A 55 -37.78 -7.04 2.14
N GLY A 56 -38.29 -7.22 3.36
CA GLY A 56 -37.76 -6.55 4.56
C GLY A 56 -36.27 -6.84 4.80
N VAL A 57 -35.79 -8.03 4.40
CA VAL A 57 -34.36 -8.38 4.45
C VAL A 57 -33.49 -7.52 3.55
N LEU A 58 -34.01 -7.07 2.39
CA LEU A 58 -33.28 -6.15 1.50
C LEU A 58 -33.29 -4.72 2.04
N VAL A 59 -34.33 -4.34 2.79
CA VAL A 59 -34.33 -3.08 3.56
C VAL A 59 -33.24 -3.11 4.63
N CYS A 60 -33.12 -4.23 5.36
CA CYS A 60 -32.03 -4.41 6.34
C CYS A 60 -30.65 -4.37 5.68
N GLU A 61 -30.46 -5.06 4.56
CA GLU A 61 -29.19 -5.04 3.81
C GLU A 61 -28.84 -3.64 3.31
N ALA A 62 -29.81 -2.87 2.81
CA ALA A 62 -29.59 -1.48 2.41
C ALA A 62 -29.12 -0.61 3.59
N LEU A 63 -29.68 -0.81 4.79
CA LEU A 63 -29.23 -0.13 6.00
C LEU A 63 -27.79 -0.52 6.39
N VAL A 64 -27.41 -1.80 6.22
CA VAL A 64 -26.03 -2.26 6.47
C VAL A 64 -25.05 -1.61 5.50
N GLN A 65 -25.39 -1.55 4.21
CA GLN A 65 -24.57 -0.89 3.19
C GLN A 65 -24.42 0.60 3.47
N LEU A 66 -25.49 1.29 3.86
CA LEU A 66 -25.42 2.70 4.26
C LEU A 66 -24.58 2.89 5.54
N GLY A 67 -24.69 1.96 6.50
CA GLY A 67 -23.90 1.96 7.73
C GLY A 67 -22.39 1.91 7.50
N ALA A 68 -21.93 1.29 6.40
CA ALA A 68 -20.51 1.23 6.06
C ALA A 68 -19.88 2.61 5.83
N TYR A 69 -20.67 3.63 5.49
CA TYR A 69 -20.22 5.01 5.33
C TYR A 69 -19.96 5.74 6.65
N LEU A 70 -20.29 5.13 7.80
CA LEU A 70 -19.98 5.69 9.11
C LEU A 70 -18.52 5.51 9.51
N ASP A 71 -17.75 4.69 8.80
CA ASP A 71 -16.31 4.51 9.01
C ASP A 71 -15.53 5.17 7.85
N GLU A 72 -14.35 5.74 8.12
CA GLU A 72 -13.54 6.48 7.12
C GLU A 72 -13.11 5.61 5.92
N ASP A 73 -13.03 4.29 6.11
CA ASP A 73 -12.81 3.28 5.07
C ASP A 73 -14.16 2.62 4.73
N ALA A 74 -14.86 3.12 3.70
CA ALA A 74 -16.21 2.69 3.32
C ALA A 74 -16.27 1.26 2.72
N GLU A 75 -15.91 0.23 3.48
CA GLU A 75 -15.92 -1.16 2.99
C GLU A 75 -16.49 -2.20 3.97
N ASP A 76 -17.36 -3.02 3.39
CA ASP A 76 -17.70 -4.41 3.74
C ASP A 76 -18.21 -4.71 5.16
N LEU A 77 -19.16 -3.91 5.65
CA LEU A 77 -19.97 -4.35 6.79
C LEU A 77 -20.85 -5.55 6.38
N ARG A 78 -20.88 -6.56 7.25
CA ARG A 78 -21.82 -7.67 7.18
C ARG A 78 -22.74 -7.62 8.38
N LEU A 79 -24.02 -7.85 8.12
CA LEU A 79 -25.03 -8.03 9.16
C LEU A 79 -24.64 -9.22 10.04
N LEU A 80 -24.54 -9.00 11.35
CA LEU A 80 -24.31 -10.04 12.35
C LEU A 80 -25.64 -10.45 13.00
N THR A 81 -26.38 -9.47 13.53
CA THR A 81 -27.65 -9.69 14.22
C THR A 81 -28.66 -8.62 13.85
N VAL A 82 -29.94 -8.98 13.88
CA VAL A 82 -31.05 -8.03 13.91
C VAL A 82 -31.70 -8.15 15.27
N ASP A 83 -31.48 -7.17 16.13
CA ASP A 83 -31.97 -7.19 17.51
C ASP A 83 -33.47 -6.83 17.54
N ARG A 84 -33.89 -5.95 16.64
CA ARG A 84 -35.29 -5.52 16.48
C ARG A 84 -35.54 -5.05 15.06
N ALA A 85 -36.64 -5.47 14.45
CA ALA A 85 -37.13 -4.89 13.21
C ALA A 85 -38.63 -4.65 13.29
N ARG A 86 -39.08 -3.44 12.95
CA ARG A 86 -40.49 -3.06 12.88
C ARG A 86 -40.79 -2.50 11.50
N PHE A 87 -41.56 -3.23 10.70
CA PHE A 87 -42.05 -2.79 9.39
C PHE A 87 -43.47 -2.26 9.56
N ARG A 88 -43.68 -0.96 9.30
CA ARG A 88 -44.97 -0.29 9.53
C ARG A 88 -45.83 -0.21 8.28
N ARG A 89 -45.20 -0.19 7.10
CA ARG A 89 -45.87 -0.31 5.81
C ARG A 89 -44.99 -1.06 4.81
N PRO A 90 -45.57 -1.74 3.81
CA PRO A 90 -44.78 -2.31 2.71
C PRO A 90 -44.11 -1.19 1.93
N ALA A 91 -42.86 -1.41 1.50
CA ALA A 91 -42.21 -0.61 0.48
C ALA A 91 -42.51 -1.21 -0.89
N VAL A 92 -42.99 -0.41 -1.84
CA VAL A 92 -43.52 -0.88 -3.13
C VAL A 92 -42.87 -0.13 -4.29
N PRO A 93 -42.90 -0.66 -5.53
CA PRO A 93 -42.42 0.06 -6.69
C PRO A 93 -42.97 1.50 -6.80
N GLY A 94 -42.08 2.45 -7.06
CA GLY A 94 -42.35 3.89 -7.07
C GLY A 94 -41.99 4.61 -5.77
N ASP A 95 -41.79 3.89 -4.66
CA ASP A 95 -41.31 4.49 -3.42
C ASP A 95 -39.86 5.00 -3.56
N ALA A 96 -39.61 6.21 -3.05
CA ALA A 96 -38.28 6.74 -2.80
C ALA A 96 -37.97 6.66 -1.30
N LEU A 97 -37.33 5.57 -0.88
CA LEU A 97 -36.96 5.35 0.51
C LEU A 97 -35.83 6.31 0.89
N ARG A 98 -36.02 7.08 1.97
CA ARG A 98 -34.94 7.73 2.70
C ARG A 98 -34.50 6.80 3.82
N LEU A 99 -33.22 6.49 3.87
CA LEU A 99 -32.60 5.65 4.89
C LEU A 99 -31.71 6.53 5.75
N GLU A 100 -31.78 6.35 7.06
CA GLU A 100 -30.92 6.99 8.04
C GLU A 100 -30.34 5.92 8.96
N VAL A 101 -29.01 5.92 9.14
CA VAL A 101 -28.29 5.00 10.03
C VAL A 101 -27.50 5.80 11.05
N THR A 102 -27.65 5.45 12.32
CA THR A 102 -26.92 6.06 13.46
C THR A 102 -26.30 4.99 14.35
N ARG A 103 -25.24 5.33 15.09
CA ARG A 103 -24.68 4.43 16.12
C ARG A 103 -25.55 4.46 17.38
N ARG A 104 -25.90 3.28 17.92
CA ARG A 104 -26.76 3.18 19.11
C ARG A 104 -26.03 3.54 20.41
N ALA A 105 -24.71 3.38 20.46
CA ALA A 105 -23.90 3.73 21.61
C ALA A 105 -22.59 4.40 21.16
N PRO A 106 -22.16 5.49 21.81
CA PRO A 106 -20.85 6.08 21.57
C PRO A 106 -19.75 5.02 21.74
N GLY A 107 -18.92 4.84 20.72
CA GLY A 107 -17.79 3.90 20.75
C GLY A 107 -18.13 2.41 20.53
N SER A 108 -19.38 2.02 20.30
CA SER A 108 -19.71 0.66 19.86
C SER A 108 -19.84 0.63 18.34
N PRO A 109 -18.79 0.20 17.60
CA PRO A 109 -18.81 0.32 16.14
C PRO A 109 -19.77 -0.62 15.45
N SER A 110 -20.17 -1.69 16.14
CA SER A 110 -21.03 -2.69 15.55
C SER A 110 -22.52 -2.42 15.73
N GLN A 111 -22.95 -1.64 16.72
CA GLN A 111 -24.37 -1.46 17.04
C GLN A 111 -24.99 -0.24 16.36
N LEU A 112 -25.93 -0.50 15.45
CA LEU A 112 -26.53 0.49 14.56
C LEU A 112 -28.05 0.52 14.69
N ARG A 113 -28.63 1.69 14.43
CA ARG A 113 -30.08 1.89 14.27
C ARG A 113 -30.36 2.49 12.90
N GLY A 114 -31.20 1.81 12.15
CA GLY A 114 -31.73 2.23 10.86
C GLY A 114 -33.18 2.72 10.96
N VAL A 115 -33.48 3.84 10.32
CA VAL A 115 -34.83 4.37 10.13
C VAL A 115 -35.06 4.57 8.64
N VAL A 116 -36.19 4.07 8.14
CA VAL A 116 -36.56 4.15 6.72
C VAL A 116 -37.90 4.85 6.59
N SER A 117 -37.99 5.86 5.73
CA SER A 117 -39.22 6.61 5.47
C SER A 117 -39.44 6.87 3.98
N VAL A 118 -40.67 7.24 3.61
CA VAL A 118 -41.00 7.84 2.32
C VAL A 118 -41.80 9.10 2.58
N GLY A 119 -41.26 10.25 2.19
CA GLY A 119 -41.75 11.53 2.68
C GLY A 119 -41.76 11.52 4.22
N THR A 120 -42.92 11.78 4.81
CA THR A 120 -43.14 11.77 6.26
C THR A 120 -43.58 10.41 6.81
N ALA A 121 -43.89 9.43 5.94
CA ALA A 121 -44.40 8.13 6.36
C ALA A 121 -43.25 7.19 6.74
N LEU A 122 -43.30 6.67 7.97
CA LEU A 122 -42.33 5.69 8.48
C LEU A 122 -42.57 4.31 7.86
N VAL A 123 -41.54 3.73 7.25
CA VAL A 123 -41.56 2.41 6.61
C VAL A 123 -41.01 1.34 7.54
N ALA A 124 -39.80 1.55 8.07
CA ALA A 124 -39.14 0.57 8.92
C ALA A 124 -38.26 1.22 9.99
N GLU A 125 -38.12 0.54 11.11
CA GLU A 125 -37.13 0.81 12.15
C GLU A 125 -36.40 -0.50 12.45
N VAL A 126 -35.06 -0.48 12.39
CA VAL A 126 -34.23 -1.68 12.57
C VAL A 126 -33.08 -1.36 13.53
N ASP A 127 -32.99 -2.08 14.64
CA ASP A 127 -31.80 -2.12 15.49
C ASP A 127 -31.01 -3.38 15.10
N PHE A 128 -29.75 -3.20 14.72
CA PHE A 128 -28.94 -4.30 14.20
C PHE A 128 -27.48 -4.16 14.63
N SER A 129 -26.77 -5.30 14.64
CA SER A 129 -25.33 -5.31 14.72
C SER A 129 -24.71 -5.69 13.39
N ALA A 130 -23.71 -4.94 12.95
CA ALA A 130 -22.92 -5.27 11.78
C ALA A 130 -21.43 -5.18 12.12
N ALA A 131 -20.62 -6.02 11.50
CA ALA A 131 -19.17 -5.92 11.65
C ALA A 131 -18.50 -6.27 10.34
N ARG A 132 -17.24 -5.86 10.22
CA ARG A 132 -16.39 -6.35 9.15
C ARG A 132 -16.10 -7.84 9.39
N PRO A 133 -16.16 -8.68 8.34
CA PRO A 133 -15.71 -10.06 8.43
C PRO A 133 -14.28 -10.13 8.96
N ALA A 134 -14.02 -11.08 9.85
CA ALA A 134 -12.66 -11.38 10.27
C ALA A 134 -11.91 -12.08 9.11
N GLY A 135 -10.64 -11.73 8.92
CA GLY A 135 -9.76 -12.35 7.91
C GLY A 135 -9.49 -11.46 6.69
N PRO A 136 -8.85 -12.02 5.65
CA PRO A 136 -8.48 -11.27 4.46
C PRO A 136 -9.71 -10.88 3.63
N ARG A 137 -9.73 -9.65 3.13
CA ARG A 137 -10.71 -9.13 2.16
C ARG A 137 -10.17 -9.34 0.75
N ILE A 138 -10.76 -10.28 0.01
CA ILE A 138 -10.30 -10.65 -1.32
C ILE A 138 -11.40 -10.32 -2.32
N HIS A 139 -11.12 -9.43 -3.27
CA HIS A 139 -12.07 -9.09 -4.31
C HIS A 139 -12.43 -10.34 -5.13
N PRO A 140 -13.69 -10.57 -5.52
CA PRO A 140 -14.11 -11.78 -6.24
C PRO A 140 -13.37 -12.05 -7.56
N THR A 141 -12.81 -11.02 -8.17
CA THR A 141 -12.02 -11.12 -9.42
C THR A 141 -10.52 -11.27 -9.19
N ALA A 142 -10.04 -11.21 -7.95
CA ALA A 142 -8.65 -11.50 -7.63
C ALA A 142 -8.40 -13.01 -7.71
N VAL A 143 -7.20 -13.39 -8.13
CA VAL A 143 -6.76 -14.78 -8.18
C VAL A 143 -5.73 -14.99 -7.07
N VAL A 144 -6.09 -15.78 -6.07
CA VAL A 144 -5.22 -16.13 -4.95
C VAL A 144 -5.00 -17.63 -4.96
N ALA A 145 -3.75 -18.06 -5.16
CA ALA A 145 -3.41 -19.48 -5.16
C ALA A 145 -3.56 -20.08 -3.75
N GLY A 146 -4.04 -21.33 -3.65
CA GLY A 146 -4.37 -22.00 -2.37
C GLY A 146 -3.20 -22.24 -1.40
N GLY A 147 -1.96 -21.87 -1.76
CA GLY A 147 -0.79 -21.91 -0.87
C GLY A 147 -0.38 -20.56 -0.28
N ALA A 148 -1.03 -19.45 -0.70
CA ALA A 148 -0.72 -18.13 -0.18
C ALA A 148 -1.11 -18.00 1.30
N GLU A 149 -0.23 -17.42 2.11
CA GLU A 149 -0.45 -17.19 3.53
C GLU A 149 -0.78 -15.70 3.75
N LEU A 150 -2.02 -15.40 4.13
CA LEU A 150 -2.51 -14.03 4.29
C LEU A 150 -2.79 -13.73 5.78
N GLY A 151 -2.15 -12.69 6.31
CA GLY A 151 -2.39 -12.19 7.66
C GLY A 151 -3.78 -11.58 7.86
N ALA A 152 -4.08 -11.19 9.11
CA ALA A 152 -5.30 -10.50 9.47
C ALA A 152 -5.44 -9.17 8.69
N ASP A 153 -6.67 -8.78 8.32
CA ASP A 153 -6.98 -7.52 7.66
C ASP A 153 -6.29 -7.24 6.32
N VAL A 154 -5.67 -8.26 5.70
CA VAL A 154 -5.12 -8.15 4.35
C VAL A 154 -6.24 -7.82 3.37
N THR A 155 -6.00 -6.88 2.46
CA THR A 155 -6.95 -6.52 1.38
C THR A 155 -6.32 -6.81 0.02
N ILE A 156 -7.05 -7.47 -0.86
CA ILE A 156 -6.63 -7.80 -2.22
C ILE A 156 -7.68 -7.24 -3.19
N GLY A 157 -7.28 -6.27 -3.99
CA GLY A 157 -8.12 -5.56 -4.94
C GLY A 157 -8.43 -6.35 -6.23
N PRO A 158 -9.34 -5.82 -7.08
CA PRO A 158 -9.80 -6.52 -8.27
C PRO A 158 -8.68 -6.91 -9.22
N TYR A 159 -8.75 -8.13 -9.77
CA TYR A 159 -7.82 -8.64 -10.77
C TYR A 159 -6.35 -8.71 -10.32
N ALA A 160 -6.07 -8.56 -9.02
CA ALA A 160 -4.76 -8.86 -8.47
C ALA A 160 -4.47 -10.37 -8.53
N VAL A 161 -3.20 -10.75 -8.70
CA VAL A 161 -2.75 -12.14 -8.76
C VAL A 161 -1.75 -12.40 -7.65
N ILE A 162 -2.04 -13.37 -6.78
CA ILE A 162 -1.19 -13.77 -5.66
C ILE A 162 -0.73 -15.22 -5.82
N GLY A 163 0.59 -15.40 -5.89
CA GLY A 163 1.27 -16.68 -6.06
C GLY A 163 1.20 -17.60 -4.82
N ARG A 164 1.41 -18.90 -5.05
CA ARG A 164 1.27 -19.97 -4.02
C ARG A 164 2.31 -19.93 -2.90
N HIS A 165 3.38 -19.15 -3.04
CA HIS A 165 4.48 -19.07 -2.08
C HIS A 165 4.57 -17.67 -1.44
N VAL A 166 3.54 -16.86 -1.64
CA VAL A 166 3.47 -15.51 -1.08
C VAL A 166 3.00 -15.56 0.37
N ARG A 167 3.70 -14.83 1.23
CA ARG A 167 3.34 -14.61 2.63
C ARG A 167 3.14 -13.12 2.87
N MET A 168 2.01 -12.76 3.47
CA MET A 168 1.67 -11.36 3.77
C MET A 168 1.39 -11.17 5.25
N GLY A 169 2.08 -10.22 5.87
CA GLY A 169 1.79 -9.76 7.22
C GLY A 169 0.41 -9.09 7.33
N ALA A 170 0.00 -8.83 8.57
CA ALA A 170 -1.30 -8.22 8.85
C ALA A 170 -1.42 -6.82 8.21
N GLY A 171 -2.64 -6.48 7.77
CA GLY A 171 -2.96 -5.16 7.23
C GLY A 171 -2.33 -4.81 5.89
N CYS A 172 -1.69 -5.76 5.19
CA CYS A 172 -1.19 -5.52 3.84
C CYS A 172 -2.34 -5.18 2.88
N ARG A 173 -2.11 -4.24 1.96
CA ARG A 173 -3.11 -3.83 0.95
C ARG A 173 -2.53 -3.98 -0.44
N ILE A 174 -3.12 -4.85 -1.24
CA ILE A 174 -2.75 -5.12 -2.63
C ILE A 174 -3.80 -4.48 -3.53
N GLY A 175 -3.36 -3.55 -4.37
CA GLY A 175 -4.20 -2.80 -5.29
C GLY A 175 -4.62 -3.64 -6.50
N PRO A 176 -5.60 -3.16 -7.28
CA PRO A 176 -6.08 -3.87 -8.45
C PRO A 176 -4.98 -4.09 -9.49
N HIS A 177 -5.04 -5.21 -10.20
CA HIS A 177 -4.06 -5.59 -11.24
C HIS A 177 -2.60 -5.69 -10.77
N ALA A 178 -2.33 -5.68 -9.47
CA ALA A 178 -0.99 -5.98 -8.95
C ALA A 178 -0.72 -7.49 -9.03
N VAL A 179 0.53 -7.86 -9.30
CA VAL A 179 1.00 -9.25 -9.29
C VAL A 179 2.04 -9.39 -8.20
N VAL A 180 1.78 -10.29 -7.25
CA VAL A 180 2.74 -10.70 -6.22
C VAL A 180 2.95 -12.20 -6.38
N ASP A 181 4.16 -12.63 -6.72
CA ASP A 181 4.45 -14.03 -7.01
C ASP A 181 5.81 -14.46 -6.44
N GLY A 182 6.26 -15.67 -6.76
CA GLY A 182 7.52 -16.23 -6.28
C GLY A 182 7.52 -16.53 -4.78
N HIS A 183 8.70 -16.84 -4.24
CA HIS A 183 8.89 -17.00 -2.79
C HIS A 183 9.03 -15.62 -2.14
N THR A 184 7.90 -14.94 -1.97
CA THR A 184 7.84 -13.54 -1.55
C THR A 184 7.22 -13.39 -0.17
N THR A 185 7.92 -12.70 0.72
CA THR A 185 7.40 -12.31 2.04
C THR A 185 7.22 -10.80 2.09
N LEU A 186 6.02 -10.34 2.44
CA LEU A 186 5.69 -8.95 2.67
C LEU A 186 5.40 -8.74 4.16
N GLY A 187 6.16 -7.87 4.83
CA GLY A 187 5.91 -7.49 6.21
C GLY A 187 4.60 -6.72 6.39
N ALA A 188 4.13 -6.65 7.63
CA ALA A 188 2.84 -6.05 8.00
C ALA A 188 2.67 -4.62 7.49
N GLY A 189 1.45 -4.24 7.11
CA GLY A 189 1.11 -2.91 6.65
C GLY A 189 1.70 -2.51 5.29
N THR A 190 2.32 -3.45 4.56
CA THR A 190 2.85 -3.18 3.22
C THR A 190 1.72 -2.85 2.24
N ARG A 191 1.91 -1.81 1.44
CA ARG A 191 0.95 -1.36 0.43
C ARG A 191 1.54 -1.51 -0.95
N ILE A 192 0.90 -2.33 -1.77
CA ILE A 192 1.24 -2.52 -3.18
C ILE A 192 0.11 -1.94 -4.00
N PHE A 193 0.42 -1.00 -4.88
CA PHE A 193 -0.57 -0.29 -5.70
C PHE A 193 -0.73 -0.93 -7.07
N PRO A 194 -1.67 -0.42 -7.90
CA PRO A 194 -2.00 -1.04 -9.16
C PRO A 194 -0.82 -1.23 -10.11
N PHE A 195 -0.86 -2.33 -10.85
CA PHE A 195 0.11 -2.71 -11.89
C PHE A 195 1.55 -2.96 -11.41
N ALA A 196 1.80 -2.97 -10.09
CA ALA A 196 3.08 -3.39 -9.55
C ALA A 196 3.30 -4.89 -9.79
N SER A 197 4.52 -5.25 -10.17
CA SER A 197 5.00 -6.63 -10.23
C SER A 197 6.06 -6.84 -9.15
N VAL A 198 5.76 -7.70 -8.18
CA VAL A 198 6.58 -7.91 -6.99
C VAL A 198 6.89 -9.40 -6.84
N GLY A 199 8.17 -9.74 -6.71
CA GLY A 199 8.60 -11.14 -6.51
C GLY A 199 8.69 -11.99 -7.79
N SER A 200 8.53 -11.36 -8.96
CA SER A 200 8.73 -12.04 -10.25
C SER A 200 10.16 -12.54 -10.43
N ILE A 201 10.33 -13.48 -11.35
CA ILE A 201 11.64 -14.04 -11.70
C ILE A 201 12.66 -12.93 -12.08
N PRO A 202 13.95 -13.11 -11.74
CA PRO A 202 15.01 -12.22 -12.19
C PRO A 202 15.07 -12.07 -13.71
N GLN A 203 15.53 -10.91 -14.17
CA GLN A 203 15.88 -10.66 -15.59
C GLN A 203 17.31 -11.11 -15.94
N ASP A 204 18.06 -11.70 -15.01
CA ASP A 204 19.40 -12.24 -15.26
C ASP A 204 19.30 -13.48 -16.16
N LEU A 205 19.96 -13.45 -17.32
CA LEU A 205 20.01 -14.57 -18.27
C LEU A 205 20.69 -15.84 -17.70
N LYS A 206 21.41 -15.70 -16.58
CA LYS A 206 22.01 -16.83 -15.87
C LYS A 206 21.00 -17.60 -15.02
N TYR A 207 19.87 -17.00 -14.66
CA TYR A 207 18.84 -17.64 -13.84
C TYR A 207 18.28 -18.89 -14.55
N ARG A 208 18.27 -20.03 -13.87
CA ARG A 208 17.83 -21.33 -14.41
C ARG A 208 16.59 -21.88 -13.69
N GLY A 209 15.87 -21.05 -12.95
CA GLY A 209 14.71 -21.49 -12.17
C GLY A 209 15.07 -21.98 -10.78
N GLU A 210 16.29 -21.70 -10.30
CA GLU A 210 16.65 -21.96 -8.90
C GLU A 210 15.72 -21.21 -7.93
N PRO A 211 15.47 -21.77 -6.72
CA PRO A 211 14.67 -21.07 -5.71
C PRO A 211 15.34 -19.75 -5.30
N SER A 212 14.65 -18.65 -5.52
CA SER A 212 15.05 -17.31 -5.08
C SER A 212 13.94 -16.67 -4.28
N THR A 213 14.30 -15.84 -3.30
CA THR A 213 13.34 -15.17 -2.41
C THR A 213 13.33 -13.66 -2.61
N LEU A 214 12.19 -13.06 -2.27
CA LEU A 214 12.06 -11.63 -2.06
C LEU A 214 11.51 -11.40 -0.65
N GLU A 215 12.17 -10.54 0.12
CA GLU A 215 11.75 -10.16 1.47
C GLU A 215 11.59 -8.64 1.52
N LEU A 216 10.36 -8.18 1.73
CA LEU A 216 10.05 -6.79 2.06
C LEU A 216 9.69 -6.74 3.54
N GLY A 217 10.34 -5.85 4.29
CA GLY A 217 9.98 -5.58 5.69
C GLY A 217 8.60 -4.95 5.85
N GLU A 218 8.37 -4.32 7.00
CA GLU A 218 7.08 -3.74 7.35
C GLU A 218 6.85 -2.36 6.72
N ALA A 219 5.58 -2.00 6.59
CA ALA A 219 5.10 -0.68 6.19
C ALA A 219 5.69 -0.16 4.87
N ASN A 220 6.16 -1.04 3.98
CA ASN A 220 6.69 -0.65 2.68
C ASN A 220 5.59 -0.18 1.75
N ILE A 221 5.94 0.72 0.83
CA ILE A 221 5.01 1.32 -0.09
C ILE A 221 5.54 1.18 -1.51
N VAL A 222 4.90 0.30 -2.26
CA VAL A 222 5.10 0.15 -3.70
C VAL A 222 4.01 0.97 -4.38
N ARG A 223 4.35 2.24 -4.66
CA ARG A 223 3.59 3.40 -5.18
C ARG A 223 2.88 4.29 -4.13
N GLU A 224 2.94 5.61 -4.34
CA GLU A 224 2.50 6.79 -3.54
C GLU A 224 2.61 6.82 -2.00
N THR A 225 3.35 7.84 -1.51
CA THR A 225 3.31 8.47 -0.17
C THR A 225 3.07 7.57 1.06
N GLY A 226 4.05 7.49 1.95
CA GLY A 226 3.82 7.08 3.33
C GLY A 226 5.11 6.75 4.09
N ARG A 227 5.08 5.70 4.90
CA ARG A 227 6.16 5.31 5.85
C ARG A 227 6.92 4.09 5.30
N GLY A 228 8.04 3.72 5.93
CA GLY A 228 8.92 2.65 5.41
C GLY A 228 9.72 3.07 4.16
N CYS A 229 10.09 2.10 3.32
CA CYS A 229 10.65 2.40 2.01
C CYS A 229 9.55 2.75 1.01
N LEU A 230 9.83 3.73 0.15
CA LEU A 230 8.91 4.22 -0.88
C LEU A 230 9.47 3.93 -2.27
N PHE A 231 8.84 3.00 -2.97
CA PHE A 231 9.11 2.69 -4.37
C PHE A 231 8.07 3.40 -5.23
N MET A 232 8.46 4.49 -5.88
CA MET A 232 7.53 5.29 -6.68
C MET A 232 7.28 4.65 -8.06
N VAL A 233 6.41 5.28 -8.85
CA VAL A 233 5.97 4.72 -10.15
C VAL A 233 7.15 4.32 -11.03
N ASN A 234 7.12 3.09 -11.54
CA ASN A 234 8.17 2.53 -12.41
C ASN A 234 9.57 2.48 -11.78
N ALA A 235 9.67 2.43 -10.45
CA ALA A 235 10.91 2.06 -9.78
C ALA A 235 11.26 0.59 -10.09
N HIS A 236 12.52 0.33 -10.43
CA HIS A 236 13.03 -1.02 -10.66
C HIS A 236 14.10 -1.36 -9.62
N VAL A 237 13.94 -2.53 -8.99
CA VAL A 237 14.92 -3.12 -8.09
C VAL A 237 15.37 -4.44 -8.70
N GLY A 238 16.63 -4.51 -9.13
CA GLY A 238 17.22 -5.69 -9.73
C GLY A 238 17.38 -6.85 -8.74
N HIS A 239 17.71 -8.02 -9.27
CA HIS A 239 17.96 -9.22 -8.48
C HIS A 239 19.09 -9.00 -7.46
N ASP A 240 19.02 -9.68 -6.33
CA ASP A 240 20.04 -9.66 -5.26
C ASP A 240 20.34 -8.27 -4.64
N CYS A 241 19.46 -7.28 -4.87
CA CYS A 241 19.60 -6.00 -4.22
C CYS A 241 19.32 -6.09 -2.72
N ARG A 242 19.95 -5.20 -1.96
CA ARG A 242 19.73 -5.05 -0.50
C ARG A 242 19.46 -3.59 -0.20
N LEU A 243 18.26 -3.30 0.26
CA LEU A 243 17.83 -1.95 0.62
C LEU A 243 17.59 -1.91 2.13
N GLY A 244 18.15 -0.90 2.79
CA GLY A 244 17.89 -0.59 4.19
C GLY A 244 16.56 0.13 4.39
N ASP A 245 16.40 0.76 5.54
CA ASP A 245 15.15 1.38 5.95
C ASP A 245 14.99 2.81 5.42
N HIS A 246 13.74 3.23 5.22
CA HIS A 246 13.39 4.60 4.81
C HIS A 246 14.04 5.06 3.48
N VAL A 247 14.38 4.11 2.60
CA VAL A 247 14.89 4.39 1.26
C VAL A 247 13.76 4.91 0.37
N ILE A 248 14.06 5.92 -0.45
CA ILE A 248 13.14 6.41 -1.47
C ILE A 248 13.72 6.10 -2.84
N VAL A 249 13.00 5.29 -3.62
CA VAL A 249 13.29 5.03 -5.03
C VAL A 249 12.28 5.81 -5.87
N SER A 250 12.71 6.94 -6.42
CA SER A 250 11.86 7.90 -7.11
C SER A 250 11.40 7.39 -8.49
N PRO A 251 10.49 8.10 -9.18
CA PRO A 251 9.90 7.61 -10.42
C PRO A 251 10.92 7.24 -11.51
N GLY A 252 10.77 6.06 -12.09
CA GLY A 252 11.62 5.57 -13.17
C GLY A 252 13.09 5.34 -12.78
N ALA A 253 13.45 5.37 -11.49
CA ALA A 253 14.78 5.00 -11.07
C ALA A 253 14.98 3.47 -11.16
N ALA A 254 16.14 3.05 -11.62
CA ALA A 254 16.46 1.64 -11.83
C ALA A 254 17.76 1.25 -11.13
N LEU A 255 17.66 0.23 -10.27
CA LEU A 255 18.80 -0.41 -9.61
C LEU A 255 19.16 -1.69 -10.35
N GLY A 256 20.39 -1.80 -10.85
CA GLY A 256 20.91 -3.04 -11.41
C GLY A 256 21.06 -4.14 -10.36
N GLY A 257 21.44 -5.35 -10.79
CA GLY A 257 21.63 -6.47 -9.88
C GLY A 257 22.68 -6.22 -8.79
N HIS A 258 22.48 -6.82 -7.62
CA HIS A 258 23.41 -6.76 -6.48
C HIS A 258 23.69 -5.36 -5.92
N VAL A 259 22.83 -4.36 -6.19
CA VAL A 259 22.98 -3.02 -5.63
C VAL A 259 22.65 -3.04 -4.14
N THR A 260 23.46 -2.34 -3.33
CA THR A 260 23.17 -2.10 -1.91
C THR A 260 22.80 -0.64 -1.70
N VAL A 261 21.67 -0.37 -1.06
CA VAL A 261 21.25 0.98 -0.68
C VAL A 261 21.05 1.01 0.83
N GLU A 262 21.77 1.87 1.52
CA GLU A 262 21.70 2.00 2.98
C GLU A 262 20.60 2.99 3.41
N ASP A 263 20.32 3.02 4.71
CA ASP A 263 19.16 3.69 5.28
C ASP A 263 19.04 5.16 4.86
N HIS A 264 17.81 5.60 4.66
CA HIS A 264 17.43 6.97 4.31
C HIS A 264 18.04 7.52 3.01
N ALA A 265 18.70 6.68 2.20
CA ALA A 265 19.18 7.12 0.90
C ALA A 265 18.01 7.43 -0.04
N ILE A 266 18.22 8.41 -0.91
CA ILE A 266 17.24 8.85 -1.90
C ILE A 266 17.83 8.63 -3.29
N ILE A 267 17.14 7.81 -4.08
CA ILE A 267 17.44 7.57 -5.47
C ILE A 267 16.47 8.45 -6.28
N GLY A 268 16.99 9.55 -6.83
CA GLY A 268 16.21 10.53 -7.58
C GLY A 268 15.55 9.96 -8.84
N GLY A 269 14.59 10.69 -9.40
CA GLY A 269 13.84 10.20 -10.56
C GLY A 269 14.75 9.95 -11.75
N LEU A 270 14.50 8.90 -12.53
CA LEU A 270 15.28 8.52 -13.70
C LEU A 270 16.77 8.27 -13.43
N VAL A 271 17.14 7.97 -12.18
CA VAL A 271 18.50 7.55 -11.84
C VAL A 271 18.73 6.12 -12.31
N GLY A 272 19.87 5.87 -12.96
CA GLY A 272 20.35 4.53 -13.28
C GLY A 272 21.50 4.16 -12.35
N VAL A 273 21.40 3.04 -11.63
CA VAL A 273 22.46 2.53 -10.76
C VAL A 273 22.99 1.23 -11.34
N HIS A 274 24.28 1.23 -11.69
CA HIS A 274 24.94 0.06 -12.24
C HIS A 274 25.02 -1.08 -11.21
N GLN A 275 25.04 -2.33 -11.69
CA GLN A 275 25.17 -3.50 -10.83
C GLN A 275 26.36 -3.43 -9.86
N PHE A 276 26.20 -4.02 -8.68
CA PHE A 276 27.16 -4.06 -7.55
C PHE A 276 27.50 -2.72 -6.89
N VAL A 277 26.86 -1.61 -7.27
CA VAL A 277 27.09 -0.31 -6.63
C VAL A 277 26.50 -0.28 -5.22
N ARG A 278 27.22 0.39 -4.31
CA ARG A 278 26.75 0.71 -2.96
C ARG A 278 26.37 2.19 -2.86
N ILE A 279 25.22 2.47 -2.28
CA ILE A 279 24.72 3.82 -2.01
C ILE A 279 24.60 3.98 -0.50
N GLY A 280 25.43 4.83 0.07
CA GLY A 280 25.58 4.98 1.51
C GLY A 280 24.41 5.70 2.18
N GLU A 281 24.37 5.58 3.51
CA GLU A 281 23.31 6.14 4.35
C GLU A 281 23.04 7.63 4.04
N SER A 282 21.78 8.00 3.83
CA SER A 282 21.36 9.38 3.51
C SER A 282 22.05 10.02 2.30
N ALA A 283 22.68 9.23 1.44
CA ALA A 283 23.14 9.73 0.16
C ALA A 283 21.94 10.14 -0.70
N LEU A 284 22.14 11.14 -1.56
CA LEU A 284 21.18 11.58 -2.54
C LEU A 284 21.77 11.39 -3.93
N CYS A 285 21.21 10.48 -4.71
CA CYS A 285 21.43 10.46 -6.14
C CYS A 285 20.44 11.45 -6.76
N ALA A 286 20.94 12.57 -7.30
CA ALA A 286 20.09 13.56 -7.94
C ALA A 286 19.37 12.98 -9.16
N ALA A 287 18.21 13.54 -9.51
CA ALA A 287 17.44 13.08 -10.64
C ALA A 287 18.27 13.02 -11.94
N GLY A 288 18.11 11.95 -12.70
CA GLY A 288 18.84 11.69 -13.95
C GLY A 288 20.31 11.25 -13.78
N ALA A 289 20.80 11.01 -12.56
CA ALA A 289 22.19 10.59 -12.36
C ALA A 289 22.44 9.15 -12.87
N MET A 290 23.58 8.93 -13.53
CA MET A 290 24.06 7.60 -13.94
C MET A 290 25.21 7.15 -13.03
N VAL A 291 24.87 6.34 -12.04
CA VAL A 291 25.74 5.94 -10.93
C VAL A 291 26.45 4.63 -11.26
N SER A 292 27.76 4.70 -11.49
CA SER A 292 28.61 3.53 -11.85
C SER A 292 29.65 3.13 -10.80
N MET A 293 29.81 3.96 -9.77
CA MET A 293 30.71 3.80 -8.62
C MET A 293 29.93 4.05 -7.32
N ASP A 294 30.50 3.65 -6.18
CA ASP A 294 29.83 3.76 -4.90
C ASP A 294 29.60 5.23 -4.51
N VAL A 295 28.41 5.54 -3.98
CA VAL A 295 28.09 6.88 -3.46
C VAL A 295 28.27 6.85 -1.94
N PRO A 296 29.24 7.58 -1.37
CA PRO A 296 29.47 7.56 0.07
C PRO A 296 28.29 8.10 0.87
N PRO A 297 28.15 7.69 2.15
CA PRO A 297 27.14 8.22 3.05
C PRO A 297 27.11 9.75 3.06
N TYR A 298 25.92 10.30 3.24
CA TYR A 298 25.66 11.72 3.42
C TYR A 298 25.96 12.60 2.20
N CYS A 299 26.43 12.02 1.08
CA CYS A 299 26.86 12.78 -0.10
C CYS A 299 25.73 12.94 -1.13
N VAL A 300 25.88 13.94 -2.01
CA VAL A 300 25.06 14.10 -3.21
C VAL A 300 25.86 13.61 -4.41
N ALA A 301 25.29 12.73 -5.23
CA ALA A 301 25.83 12.32 -6.52
C ALA A 301 24.92 12.78 -7.67
N ALA A 302 25.50 13.37 -8.73
CA ALA A 302 24.74 13.86 -9.88
C ALA A 302 25.52 13.74 -11.20
N GLY A 303 24.80 13.75 -12.32
CA GLY A 303 25.36 13.75 -13.68
C GLY A 303 25.53 12.36 -14.29
N ASP A 304 26.06 12.32 -15.52
CA ASP A 304 26.34 11.12 -16.30
C ASP A 304 27.78 11.16 -16.85
N ARG A 305 28.74 10.38 -16.33
CA ARG A 305 28.70 9.53 -15.13
C ARG A 305 28.65 10.35 -13.84
N ALA A 306 27.95 9.85 -12.82
CA ALA A 306 27.70 10.59 -11.59
C ALA A 306 28.98 10.91 -10.80
N ARG A 307 29.09 12.17 -10.35
CA ARG A 307 30.18 12.70 -9.51
C ARG A 307 29.63 13.26 -8.20
N LEU A 308 30.50 13.49 -7.21
CA LEU A 308 30.08 14.05 -5.93
C LEU A 308 29.90 15.57 -6.01
N HIS A 309 28.77 16.05 -5.51
CA HIS A 309 28.39 17.47 -5.44
C HIS A 309 28.24 17.96 -3.99
N GLY A 310 29.07 17.45 -3.09
CA GLY A 310 29.06 17.81 -1.68
C GLY A 310 28.16 16.92 -0.84
N LEU A 311 27.70 17.46 0.30
CA LEU A 311 26.86 16.75 1.25
C LEU A 311 25.37 17.04 1.01
N ASN A 312 24.51 16.08 1.34
CA ASN A 312 23.06 16.18 1.38
C ASN A 312 22.60 16.99 2.61
N VAL A 313 23.06 18.25 2.72
CA VAL A 313 22.85 19.09 3.91
C VAL A 313 21.37 19.26 4.22
N VAL A 314 20.50 19.36 3.20
CA VAL A 314 19.05 19.48 3.39
C VAL A 314 18.47 18.21 4.02
N GLY A 315 18.78 17.04 3.47
CA GLY A 315 18.31 15.75 4.00
C GLY A 315 18.79 15.50 5.42
N LEU A 316 20.07 15.75 5.69
CA LEU A 316 20.66 15.56 7.01
C LEU A 316 20.05 16.49 8.08
N ARG A 317 19.77 17.76 7.73
CA ARG A 317 19.05 18.68 8.63
C ARG A 317 17.65 18.19 8.95
N ARG A 318 16.92 17.65 7.98
CA ARG A 318 15.58 17.07 8.19
C ARG A 318 15.63 15.83 9.08
N ARG A 319 16.73 15.08 9.07
CA ARG A 319 17.01 13.96 9.99
C ARG A 319 17.55 14.40 11.37
N GLY A 320 17.62 15.70 11.65
CA GLY A 320 18.03 16.21 12.97
C GLY A 320 19.54 16.29 13.20
N PHE A 321 20.37 16.18 12.16
CA PHE A 321 21.82 16.34 12.32
C PHE A 321 22.16 17.74 12.81
N THR A 322 22.97 17.84 13.86
CA THR A 322 23.32 19.11 14.48
C THR A 322 24.18 19.97 13.55
N PRO A 323 24.15 21.32 13.68
CA PRO A 323 25.04 22.19 12.92
C PRO A 323 26.53 21.85 13.10
N ALA A 324 26.92 21.41 14.30
CA ALA A 324 28.28 20.99 14.62
C ALA A 324 28.67 19.71 13.86
N ALA A 325 27.81 18.67 13.88
CA ALA A 325 28.06 17.43 13.13
C ALA A 325 28.17 17.70 11.62
N LEU A 326 27.28 18.54 11.06
CA LEU A 326 27.34 18.95 9.66
C LEU A 326 28.63 19.71 9.31
N ALA A 327 29.12 20.58 10.20
CA ALA A 327 30.38 21.28 10.00
C ALA A 327 31.56 20.30 9.98
N THR A 328 31.57 19.32 10.89
CA THR A 328 32.60 18.27 10.93
C THR A 328 32.55 17.37 9.69
N LEU A 329 31.37 16.93 9.26
CA LEU A 329 31.19 16.18 8.02
C LEU A 329 31.68 16.96 6.80
N LYS A 330 31.41 18.27 6.72
CA LYS A 330 31.92 19.12 5.63
C LYS A 330 33.45 19.16 5.61
N ARG A 331 34.10 19.23 6.78
CA ARG A 331 35.56 19.15 6.88
C ARG A 331 36.07 17.78 6.42
N ALA A 332 35.47 16.69 6.88
CA ALA A 332 35.82 15.34 6.47
C ALA A 332 35.67 15.13 4.96
N TYR A 333 34.56 15.59 4.37
CA TYR A 333 34.33 15.53 2.92
C TYR A 333 35.45 16.21 2.13
N ARG A 334 35.86 17.43 2.54
CA ARG A 334 36.95 18.16 1.88
C ARG A 334 38.26 17.38 1.99
N MET A 335 38.58 16.86 3.17
CA MET A 335 39.81 16.10 3.42
C MET A 335 39.86 14.79 2.61
N LEU A 336 38.71 14.14 2.38
CA LEU A 336 38.60 12.87 1.67
C LEU A 336 38.58 13.00 0.14
N PHE A 337 37.81 13.98 -0.36
CA PHE A 337 37.46 14.03 -1.79
C PHE A 337 38.08 15.22 -2.54
N GLN A 338 38.49 16.28 -1.84
CA GLN A 338 39.00 17.51 -2.48
C GLN A 338 40.48 17.80 -2.18
N ALA A 339 41.01 17.26 -1.08
CA ALA A 339 42.41 17.42 -0.75
C ALA A 339 43.31 16.60 -1.71
N PRO A 340 44.52 17.10 -2.04
CA PRO A 340 45.47 16.35 -2.85
C PRO A 340 45.98 15.11 -2.11
N GLY A 341 46.46 14.14 -2.90
CA GLY A 341 47.05 12.90 -2.44
C GLY A 341 46.24 11.65 -2.79
N THR A 342 46.73 10.49 -2.34
CA THR A 342 46.04 9.23 -2.59
C THR A 342 44.81 9.07 -1.70
N ARG A 343 43.88 8.20 -2.10
CA ARG A 343 42.72 7.84 -1.26
C ARG A 343 43.15 7.31 0.10
N ARG A 344 44.24 6.52 0.14
CA ARG A 344 44.77 5.95 1.38
C ARG A 344 45.21 7.05 2.34
N ASP A 345 45.99 8.02 1.86
CA ASP A 345 46.47 9.13 2.69
C ASP A 345 45.31 10.01 3.17
N ALA A 346 44.35 10.29 2.27
CA ALA A 346 43.17 11.07 2.61
C ALA A 346 42.33 10.41 3.73
N VAL A 347 42.15 9.08 3.65
CA VAL A 347 41.48 8.29 4.69
C VAL A 347 42.25 8.30 6.00
N THR A 348 43.57 8.06 5.99
CA THR A 348 44.41 8.06 7.19
C THR A 348 44.35 9.42 7.90
N ARG A 349 44.61 10.52 7.19
CA ARG A 349 44.58 11.88 7.77
C ARG A 349 43.20 12.24 8.32
N THR A 350 42.13 11.86 7.62
CA THR A 350 40.76 12.16 8.07
C THR A 350 40.40 11.34 9.31
N ARG A 351 40.83 10.08 9.38
CA ARG A 351 40.65 9.21 10.54
C ARG A 351 41.35 9.75 11.78
N GLU A 352 42.60 10.18 11.65
CA GLU A 352 43.37 10.77 12.75
C GLU A 352 42.74 12.08 13.25
N ALA A 353 42.32 12.95 12.33
CA ALA A 353 41.79 14.27 12.71
C ALA A 353 40.35 14.24 13.22
N LEU A 354 39.49 13.39 12.65
CA LEU A 354 38.02 13.48 12.80
C LEU A 354 37.34 12.13 13.03
N GLY A 355 38.08 11.01 13.08
CA GLY A 355 37.52 9.66 13.20
C GLY A 355 36.83 9.35 14.52
N HIS A 356 36.99 10.20 15.54
CA HIS A 356 36.27 10.09 16.82
C HIS A 356 34.79 10.52 16.69
N VAL A 357 34.42 11.21 15.61
CA VAL A 357 33.04 11.61 15.34
C VAL A 357 32.32 10.45 14.64
N PRO A 358 31.22 9.90 15.21
CA PRO A 358 30.57 8.69 14.70
C PRO A 358 30.19 8.77 13.21
N GLU A 359 29.64 9.90 12.77
CA GLU A 359 29.24 10.11 11.38
C GLU A 359 30.46 10.11 10.44
N VAL A 360 31.61 10.61 10.89
CA VAL A 360 32.86 10.58 10.10
C VAL A 360 33.43 9.16 10.08
N ALA A 361 33.40 8.44 11.21
CA ALA A 361 33.81 7.04 11.26
C ALA A 361 33.03 6.20 10.25
N ARG A 362 31.70 6.37 10.21
CA ARG A 362 30.82 5.69 9.26
C ARG A 362 31.16 5.98 7.80
N LEU A 363 31.39 7.25 7.47
CA LEU A 363 31.83 7.67 6.13
C LEU A 363 33.16 7.00 5.75
N LEU A 364 34.13 6.96 6.67
CA LEU A 364 35.44 6.36 6.44
C LEU A 364 35.36 4.85 6.22
N GLU A 365 34.57 4.14 7.04
CA GLU A 365 34.35 2.69 6.90
C GLU A 365 33.76 2.33 5.56
N PHE A 366 32.73 3.06 5.12
CA PHE A 366 32.12 2.86 3.82
C PHE A 366 33.14 3.03 2.69
N VAL A 367 33.90 4.13 2.74
CA VAL A 367 34.94 4.42 1.74
C VAL A 367 36.03 3.36 1.77
N GLN A 368 36.44 2.83 2.91
CA GLN A 368 37.47 1.78 2.95
C GLN A 368 36.98 0.43 2.43
N ALA A 369 35.71 0.08 2.69
CA ALA A 369 35.12 -1.19 2.28
C ALA A 369 34.67 -1.23 0.79
N SER A 370 34.76 -0.12 0.07
CA SER A 370 34.32 -0.01 -1.32
C SER A 370 35.25 -0.77 -2.28
N GLN A 371 34.69 -1.75 -2.99
CA GLN A 371 35.39 -2.56 -3.99
C GLN A 371 35.38 -1.91 -5.39
N ARG A 372 34.36 -1.10 -5.71
CA ARG A 372 34.20 -0.43 -7.01
C ARG A 372 34.90 0.92 -7.10
N GLY A 373 35.42 1.42 -5.99
CA GLY A 373 35.74 2.84 -5.86
C GLY A 373 34.49 3.67 -5.62
N VAL A 374 34.71 4.93 -5.28
CA VAL A 374 33.65 5.90 -4.94
C VAL A 374 33.58 6.99 -6.00
N CYS A 375 32.39 7.55 -6.21
CA CYS A 375 32.18 8.74 -7.04
C CYS A 375 33.18 9.84 -6.67
N ARG A 376 33.69 10.57 -7.68
CA ARG A 376 34.64 11.68 -7.51
C ARG A 376 34.41 12.78 -8.54
#